data_AF-A0A8J6Y9B8-F1
#
_entry.id   AF-A0A8J6Y9B8-F1
#
_cell.length_a   1.000
_cell.length_b   1.000
_cell.length_c   1.000
_cell.angle_alpha   90.00
_cell.angle_beta   90.00
_cell.angle_gamma   90.00
#
_symmetry.space_group_name_H-M   'P 1'
#
loop_
_entity.id
_entity.type
_entity.pdbx_description
1 polymer ?
#
loop_
_entity_poly.entity_id
_entity_poly.type
_entity_poly.pdbx_seq_one_letter_code
_entity_poly.pdbx_strand_id
1 'polypeptide(L)'
;MANKSSDVFKSYLFEDVSYSGEFQIPILHSSRLLPNKLIPFSKALSTKDFAQWVHFYEDDKNFIRVWNQPKKYLSLLKKFYGLISPDFSVQGNMPLFMKLDSTAKGRVLGHWWQQNGIEVIPNVRFNGNSTYEFVFEGLDKNSTLAVGSLGCIKNKEERKYFVEGLCEFIKRLQPKNLIVYGAVPKKFFEPYANETNILHFPSWTTLIHQKERV
;
A
#
# COMPACT_ATOMS: atom_id res chain seq x y z
N MET A 1 23.07 28.15 -16.86
CA MET A 1 22.06 28.10 -15.78
C MET A 1 20.84 27.40 -16.36
N ALA A 2 20.57 26.15 -15.95
CA ALA A 2 19.45 25.39 -16.50
C ALA A 2 18.12 25.98 -15.97
N ASN A 3 17.21 26.25 -16.90
CA ASN A 3 15.90 26.84 -16.65
C ASN A 3 15.12 25.92 -15.69
N LYS A 4 14.84 26.43 -14.47
CA LYS A 4 14.13 25.70 -13.42
C LYS A 4 12.64 25.73 -13.74
N SER A 5 12.25 25.07 -14.83
CA SER A 5 10.84 24.76 -15.09
C SER A 5 10.33 24.05 -13.85
N SER A 6 9.37 24.66 -13.15
CA SER A 6 8.70 24.00 -12.03
C SER A 6 8.01 22.77 -12.61
N ASP A 7 8.54 21.59 -12.33
CA ASP A 7 7.93 20.33 -12.74
C ASP A 7 6.62 20.13 -11.96
N VAL A 8 5.55 20.73 -12.48
CA VAL A 8 4.20 20.69 -11.91
C VAL A 8 3.69 19.25 -11.86
N PHE A 9 4.03 18.47 -12.89
CA PHE A 9 3.56 17.11 -13.10
C PHE A 9 4.35 16.05 -12.33
N LYS A 10 5.50 16.42 -11.75
CA LYS A 10 6.44 15.49 -11.10
C LYS A 10 6.88 14.41 -12.10
N SER A 11 7.20 14.81 -13.33
CA SER A 11 7.57 13.92 -14.45
C SER A 11 8.67 12.93 -14.07
N TYR A 12 9.58 13.32 -13.17
CA TYR A 12 10.64 12.45 -12.65
C TYR A 12 10.13 11.20 -11.91
N LEU A 13 8.88 11.18 -11.43
CA LEU A 13 8.28 9.99 -10.83
C LEU A 13 7.86 8.96 -11.89
N PHE A 14 7.69 9.39 -13.14
CA PHE A 14 7.20 8.60 -14.26
C PHE A 14 8.32 8.16 -15.21
N GLU A 15 9.56 8.55 -14.94
CA GLU A 15 10.74 8.11 -15.69
C GLU A 15 10.94 6.59 -15.53
N ASP A 16 11.13 5.90 -16.65
CA ASP A 16 11.29 4.44 -16.75
C ASP A 16 10.15 3.63 -16.08
N VAL A 17 8.93 4.17 -16.06
CA VAL A 17 7.74 3.44 -15.64
C VAL A 17 7.17 2.62 -16.80
N SER A 18 6.94 1.34 -16.55
CA SER A 18 6.14 0.48 -17.42
C SER A 18 4.69 0.42 -16.93
N TYR A 19 3.75 0.15 -17.84
CA TYR A 19 2.32 0.19 -17.56
C TYR A 19 1.63 -1.11 -17.98
N SER A 20 0.53 -1.46 -17.30
CA SER A 20 -0.27 -2.67 -17.54
C SER A 20 -1.75 -2.35 -17.76
N GLY A 21 -2.39 -3.17 -18.58
CA GLY A 21 -3.84 -3.12 -18.83
C GLY A 21 -4.30 -1.90 -19.64
N GLU A 22 -5.61 -1.84 -19.88
CA GLU A 22 -6.26 -0.77 -20.64
C GLU A 22 -6.11 0.60 -19.98
N PHE A 23 -6.16 0.64 -18.64
CA PHE A 23 -6.05 1.86 -17.85
C PHE A 23 -4.61 2.35 -17.67
N GLN A 24 -3.62 1.67 -18.27
CA GLN A 24 -2.20 1.99 -18.16
C GLN A 24 -1.79 2.18 -16.69
N ILE A 25 -2.06 1.17 -15.86
CA ILE A 25 -1.70 1.21 -14.45
C ILE A 25 -0.18 0.97 -14.32
N PRO A 26 0.55 1.82 -13.58
CA PRO A 26 1.98 1.64 -13.38
C PRO A 26 2.31 0.29 -12.76
N ILE A 27 3.26 -0.43 -13.37
CA ILE A 27 3.76 -1.69 -12.85
C ILE A 27 4.57 -1.42 -11.58
N LEU A 28 4.29 -2.19 -10.52
CA LEU A 28 5.02 -2.15 -9.26
C LEU A 28 5.39 -3.56 -8.84
N HIS A 29 6.70 -3.83 -8.84
CA HIS A 29 7.21 -5.12 -8.42
C HIS A 29 7.20 -5.26 -6.90
N SER A 30 7.24 -6.50 -6.40
CA SER A 30 7.28 -6.75 -4.97
C SER A 30 8.65 -7.14 -4.44
N SER A 31 8.96 -6.64 -3.24
CA SER A 31 10.09 -7.10 -2.45
C SER A 31 9.98 -8.59 -2.12
N ARG A 32 11.13 -9.27 -2.13
CA ARG A 32 11.27 -10.64 -1.65
C ARG A 32 11.42 -10.72 -0.14
N LEU A 33 11.68 -9.60 0.53
CA LEU A 33 11.80 -9.51 1.97
C LEU A 33 10.41 -9.45 2.62
N LEU A 34 10.33 -9.88 3.87
CA LEU A 34 9.12 -9.83 4.66
C LEU A 34 9.26 -8.81 5.80
N PRO A 35 8.19 -8.06 6.12
CA PRO A 35 8.23 -7.13 7.23
C PRO A 35 8.35 -7.87 8.56
N ASN A 36 9.24 -7.40 9.42
CA ASN A 36 9.38 -7.87 10.81
C ASN A 36 8.48 -7.07 11.76
N LYS A 37 8.31 -5.78 11.50
CA LYS A 37 7.55 -4.82 12.31
C LYS A 37 7.07 -3.69 11.41
N LEU A 38 5.87 -3.19 11.68
CA LEU A 38 5.24 -2.11 10.93
C LEU A 38 5.16 -0.84 11.77
N ILE A 39 5.46 0.31 11.15
CA ILE A 39 5.32 1.64 11.74
C ILE A 39 4.55 2.57 10.78
N PRO A 40 3.53 3.32 11.25
CA PRO A 40 2.84 4.29 10.39
C PRO A 40 3.78 5.43 10.02
N PHE A 41 3.66 5.93 8.79
CA PHE A 41 4.49 7.02 8.27
C PHE A 41 4.54 8.22 9.21
N SER A 42 3.42 8.64 9.81
CA SER A 42 3.39 9.76 10.76
C SER A 42 4.30 9.56 11.98
N LYS A 43 4.55 8.33 12.41
CA LYS A 43 5.48 8.00 13.51
C LYS A 43 6.90 7.75 13.01
N ALA A 44 7.05 7.30 11.77
CA ALA A 44 8.36 7.17 11.11
C ALA A 44 9.12 8.51 11.04
N LEU A 45 8.42 9.64 11.07
CA LEU A 45 9.01 10.99 11.04
C LEU A 45 9.87 11.34 12.27
N SER A 46 9.64 10.70 13.42
CA SER A 46 10.33 11.04 14.69
C SER A 46 11.01 9.86 15.37
N THR A 47 10.83 8.63 14.85
CA THR A 47 11.48 7.45 15.40
C THR A 47 12.99 7.45 15.18
N LYS A 48 13.72 6.77 16.08
CA LYS A 48 15.13 6.40 15.91
C LYS A 48 15.32 4.91 15.65
N ASP A 49 14.26 4.12 15.83
CA ASP A 49 14.22 2.69 15.51
C ASP A 49 13.86 2.54 14.03
N PHE A 50 14.87 2.24 13.20
CA PHE A 50 14.73 2.04 11.76
C PHE A 50 14.64 0.57 11.34
N ALA A 51 14.74 -0.38 12.28
CA ALA A 51 14.68 -1.82 12.00
C ALA A 51 13.22 -2.30 11.82
N GLN A 52 12.48 -1.59 10.96
CA GLN A 52 11.04 -1.70 10.76
C GLN A 52 10.69 -1.35 9.32
N TRP A 53 9.45 -1.64 8.93
CA TRP A 53 8.87 -1.26 7.65
C TRP A 53 7.84 -0.16 7.82
N VAL A 54 7.88 0.87 6.96
CA VAL A 54 6.91 1.97 7.00
C VAL A 54 5.68 1.61 6.20
N HIS A 55 4.50 1.92 6.72
CA HIS A 55 3.22 1.80 6.00
C HIS A 55 2.42 3.10 6.03
N PHE A 56 1.40 3.16 5.17
CA PHE A 56 0.55 4.35 4.99
C PHE A 56 -0.92 4.11 5.35
N TYR A 57 -1.24 3.03 6.06
CA TYR A 57 -2.55 2.75 6.65
C TYR A 57 -2.95 3.77 7.75
N GLU A 58 -3.19 5.01 7.34
CA GLU A 58 -3.65 6.15 8.13
C GLU A 58 -4.47 7.09 7.24
N ASP A 59 -5.01 8.19 7.78
CA ASP A 59 -5.77 9.17 6.99
C ASP A 59 -4.86 9.82 5.92
N ASP A 60 -5.31 9.90 4.66
CA ASP A 60 -4.59 10.50 3.53
C ASP A 60 -3.93 11.85 3.89
N LYS A 61 -4.59 12.69 4.71
CA LYS A 61 -4.03 13.99 5.13
C LYS A 61 -2.68 13.87 5.84
N ASN A 62 -2.40 12.73 6.47
CA ASN A 62 -1.18 12.51 7.22
C ASN A 62 0.01 12.17 6.32
N PHE A 63 -0.22 11.62 5.12
CA PHE A 63 0.84 11.18 4.23
C PHE A 63 0.79 11.78 2.82
N ILE A 64 -0.24 12.55 2.45
CA ILE A 64 -0.32 13.26 1.16
C ILE A 64 0.90 14.16 0.92
N ARG A 65 1.54 14.63 2.00
CA ARG A 65 2.80 15.36 1.95
C ARG A 65 3.93 14.59 1.24
N VAL A 66 3.92 13.26 1.28
CA VAL A 66 4.88 12.40 0.58
C VAL A 66 4.69 12.46 -0.92
N TRP A 67 3.44 12.48 -1.41
CA TRP A 67 3.15 12.75 -2.83
C TRP A 67 3.51 14.17 -3.25
N ASN A 68 3.24 15.15 -2.38
CA ASN A 68 3.51 16.55 -2.70
C ASN A 68 5.01 16.88 -2.73
N GLN A 69 5.82 16.23 -1.89
CA GLN A 69 7.27 16.45 -1.79
C GLN A 69 8.06 15.12 -1.65
N PRO A 70 8.04 14.21 -2.64
CA PRO A 70 8.65 12.87 -2.52
C PRO A 70 10.14 12.91 -2.15
N LYS A 71 10.90 13.77 -2.83
CA LYS A 71 12.35 13.98 -2.58
C LYS A 71 12.67 14.37 -1.14
N LYS A 72 11.78 15.09 -0.44
CA LYS A 72 11.99 15.54 0.94
C LYS A 72 12.07 14.38 1.93
N TYR A 73 11.28 13.32 1.70
CA TYR A 73 11.18 12.19 2.63
C TYR A 73 12.10 11.03 2.26
N LEU A 74 12.67 11.03 1.05
CA LEU A 74 13.46 9.91 0.54
C LEU A 74 14.63 9.52 1.47
N SER A 75 15.42 10.49 1.94
CA SER A 75 16.59 10.22 2.79
C SER A 75 16.21 9.62 4.15
N LEU A 76 15.03 9.96 4.67
CA LEU A 76 14.47 9.34 5.87
C LEU A 76 13.99 7.92 5.57
N LEU A 77 13.20 7.74 4.51
CA LEU A 77 12.60 6.46 4.16
C LEU A 77 13.66 5.39 3.82
N LYS A 78 14.79 5.78 3.22
CA LYS A 78 15.94 4.89 2.95
C LYS A 78 16.56 4.26 4.19
N LYS A 79 16.30 4.78 5.40
CA LYS A 79 16.86 4.23 6.64
C LYS A 79 16.13 2.97 7.09
N PHE A 80 14.87 2.80 6.68
CA PHE A 80 14.02 1.68 7.08
C PHE A 80 14.33 0.42 6.26
N TYR A 81 13.95 -0.75 6.77
CA TYR A 81 14.13 -2.02 6.07
C TYR A 81 13.31 -2.12 4.77
N GLY A 82 12.21 -1.38 4.70
CA GLY A 82 11.41 -1.26 3.49
C GLY A 82 10.13 -0.50 3.74
N LEU A 83 9.33 -0.37 2.68
CA LEU A 83 8.07 0.36 2.68
C LEU A 83 6.95 -0.55 2.15
N ILE A 84 5.75 -0.41 2.69
CA ILE A 84 4.53 -0.78 1.99
C ILE A 84 4.11 0.44 1.17
N SER A 85 3.78 0.28 -0.12
CA SER A 85 3.41 1.40 -0.98
C SER A 85 2.19 2.18 -0.41
N PRO A 86 2.01 3.46 -0.76
CA PRO A 86 0.93 4.27 -0.20
C PRO A 86 -0.46 3.66 -0.42
N ASP A 87 -1.32 3.84 0.58
CA ASP A 87 -2.71 3.38 0.59
C ASP A 87 -3.67 4.56 0.39
N PHE A 88 -3.58 5.23 -0.76
CA PHE A 88 -4.50 6.34 -1.09
C PHE A 88 -5.95 5.86 -1.11
N SER A 89 -6.83 6.66 -0.55
CA SER A 89 -8.22 6.28 -0.34
C SER A 89 -8.98 6.09 -1.66
N VAL A 90 -9.51 4.88 -1.86
CA VAL A 90 -10.48 4.57 -2.93
C VAL A 90 -11.87 4.42 -2.31
N GLN A 91 -12.75 5.40 -2.51
CA GLN A 91 -14.11 5.42 -1.96
C GLN A 91 -15.17 5.11 -3.02
N GLY A 92 -16.30 4.53 -2.61
CA GLY A 92 -17.34 4.06 -3.54
C GLY A 92 -17.96 5.18 -4.37
N ASN A 93 -18.19 6.34 -3.75
CA ASN A 93 -18.75 7.54 -4.36
C ASN A 93 -17.78 8.33 -5.25
N MET A 94 -16.50 7.95 -5.30
CA MET A 94 -15.54 8.61 -6.19
C MET A 94 -15.82 8.24 -7.65
N PRO A 95 -15.73 9.22 -8.58
CA PRO A 95 -15.74 8.91 -10.01
C PRO A 95 -14.51 8.09 -10.40
N LEU A 96 -14.62 7.34 -11.50
CA LEU A 96 -13.57 6.38 -11.94
C LEU A 96 -12.18 7.01 -12.03
N PHE A 97 -12.07 8.22 -12.59
CA PHE A 97 -10.77 8.89 -12.76
C PHE A 97 -10.05 9.14 -11.42
N MET A 98 -10.78 9.40 -10.33
CA MET A 98 -10.17 9.60 -9.00
C MET A 98 -9.70 8.29 -8.38
N LYS A 99 -10.42 7.18 -8.66
CA LYS A 99 -10.04 5.84 -8.20
C LYS A 99 -8.78 5.36 -8.93
N LEU A 100 -8.70 5.62 -10.23
CA LEU A 100 -7.51 5.38 -11.06
C LEU A 100 -6.32 6.22 -10.57
N ASP A 101 -6.51 7.53 -10.38
CA ASP A 101 -5.47 8.44 -9.87
C ASP A 101 -4.92 8.00 -8.51
N SER A 102 -5.79 7.61 -7.58
CA SER A 102 -5.37 7.11 -6.25
C SER A 102 -4.51 5.85 -6.36
N THR A 103 -4.90 4.92 -7.23
CA THR A 103 -4.15 3.68 -7.48
C THR A 103 -2.80 3.98 -8.14
N ALA A 104 -2.80 4.79 -9.20
CA ALA A 104 -1.60 5.15 -9.95
C ALA A 104 -0.60 5.91 -9.08
N LYS A 105 -1.03 6.85 -8.23
CA LYS A 105 -0.16 7.58 -7.29
C LYS A 105 0.60 6.65 -6.35
N GLY A 106 -0.10 5.65 -5.81
CA GLY A 106 0.51 4.65 -4.92
C GLY A 106 1.57 3.82 -5.66
N ARG A 107 1.25 3.37 -6.89
CA ARG A 107 2.15 2.57 -7.73
C ARG A 107 3.39 3.35 -8.16
N VAL A 108 3.21 4.56 -8.67
CA VAL A 108 4.29 5.45 -9.13
C VAL A 108 5.24 5.83 -8.00
N LEU A 109 4.74 6.17 -6.81
CA LEU A 109 5.61 6.41 -5.67
C LEU A 109 6.38 5.17 -5.26
N GLY A 110 5.73 4.00 -5.26
CA GLY A 110 6.38 2.72 -4.99
C GLY A 110 7.51 2.43 -5.98
N HIS A 111 7.25 2.58 -7.28
CA HIS A 111 8.23 2.35 -8.34
C HIS A 111 9.41 3.30 -8.21
N TRP A 112 9.13 4.59 -7.99
CA TRP A 112 10.18 5.58 -7.77
C TRP A 112 11.04 5.27 -6.54
N TRP A 113 10.46 4.72 -5.46
CA TRP A 113 11.24 4.26 -4.32
C TRP A 113 12.13 3.06 -4.66
N GLN A 114 11.65 2.11 -5.47
CA GLN A 114 12.45 0.98 -5.95
C GLN A 114 13.63 1.45 -6.79
N GLN A 115 13.41 2.40 -7.72
CA GLN A 115 14.48 3.03 -8.50
C GLN A 115 15.53 3.72 -7.60
N ASN A 116 15.11 4.16 -6.41
CA ASN A 116 15.99 4.78 -5.42
C ASN A 116 16.58 3.77 -4.41
N GLY A 117 16.46 2.46 -4.65
CA GLY A 117 17.08 1.41 -3.84
C GLY A 117 16.35 1.12 -2.53
N ILE A 118 15.05 1.40 -2.46
CA ILE A 118 14.21 1.05 -1.31
C ILE A 118 13.43 -0.23 -1.62
N GLU A 119 13.41 -1.15 -0.68
CA GLU A 119 12.53 -2.33 -0.73
C GLU A 119 11.07 -1.92 -0.58
N VAL A 120 10.22 -2.36 -1.51
CA VAL A 120 8.80 -1.98 -1.55
C VAL A 120 7.91 -3.22 -1.65
N ILE A 121 6.91 -3.32 -0.78
CA ILE A 121 5.80 -4.27 -0.90
C ILE A 121 4.58 -3.49 -1.41
N PRO A 122 3.95 -3.91 -2.52
CA PRO A 122 2.75 -3.26 -3.03
C PRO A 122 1.57 -3.42 -2.08
N ASN A 123 0.92 -2.30 -1.74
CA ASN A 123 -0.39 -2.30 -1.14
C ASN A 123 -1.47 -2.46 -2.22
N VAL A 124 -2.57 -3.14 -1.87
CA VAL A 124 -3.74 -3.28 -2.73
C VAL A 124 -4.98 -2.78 -1.99
N ARG A 125 -5.61 -1.76 -2.57
CA ARG A 125 -6.82 -1.11 -2.06
C ARG A 125 -7.92 -1.28 -3.09
N PHE A 126 -9.00 -1.92 -2.70
CA PHE A 126 -10.18 -2.15 -3.54
C PHE A 126 -11.44 -1.68 -2.83
N ASN A 127 -12.45 -1.32 -3.62
CA ASN A 127 -13.75 -0.90 -3.12
C ASN A 127 -14.86 -1.42 -4.04
N GLY A 128 -15.22 -2.69 -3.83
CA GLY A 128 -16.22 -3.39 -4.62
C GLY A 128 -15.78 -3.66 -6.07
N ASN A 129 -16.65 -4.35 -6.80
CA ASN A 129 -16.40 -4.83 -8.17
C ASN A 129 -15.98 -3.74 -9.15
N SER A 130 -16.45 -2.50 -8.98
CA SER A 130 -16.11 -1.35 -9.83
C SER A 130 -14.60 -1.02 -9.88
N THR A 131 -13.80 -1.60 -8.98
CA THR A 131 -12.35 -1.34 -8.89
C THR A 131 -11.48 -2.45 -9.44
N TYR A 132 -12.02 -3.67 -9.63
CA TYR A 132 -11.22 -4.87 -9.87
C TYR A 132 -10.47 -4.86 -11.20
N GLU A 133 -10.98 -4.14 -12.19
CA GLU A 133 -10.38 -4.06 -13.53
C GLU A 133 -9.05 -3.28 -13.58
N PHE A 134 -8.67 -2.58 -12.51
CA PHE A 134 -7.42 -1.81 -12.50
C PHE A 134 -6.59 -1.94 -11.21
N VAL A 135 -7.19 -2.18 -10.05
CA VAL A 135 -6.43 -2.21 -8.78
C VAL A 135 -5.44 -3.39 -8.68
N PHE A 136 -5.68 -4.46 -9.44
CA PHE A 136 -4.83 -5.64 -9.52
C PHE A 136 -3.84 -5.60 -10.69
N GLU A 137 -4.02 -4.68 -11.64
CA GLU A 137 -3.12 -4.53 -12.78
C GLU A 137 -1.74 -4.05 -12.35
N GLY A 138 -0.72 -4.46 -13.10
CA GLY A 138 0.67 -4.07 -12.87
C GLY A 138 1.29 -4.64 -11.58
N LEU A 139 0.68 -5.66 -10.99
CA LEU A 139 1.21 -6.37 -9.83
C LEU A 139 1.73 -7.76 -10.18
N ASP A 140 2.84 -8.14 -9.55
CA ASP A 140 3.39 -9.48 -9.68
C ASP A 140 2.47 -10.52 -9.03
N LYS A 141 2.18 -11.59 -9.77
CA LYS A 141 1.56 -12.80 -9.21
C LYS A 141 2.56 -13.59 -8.36
N ASN A 142 2.09 -14.44 -7.45
CA ASN A 142 2.94 -15.30 -6.62
C ASN A 142 4.01 -14.52 -5.83
N SER A 143 3.67 -13.28 -5.44
CA SER A 143 4.58 -12.34 -4.80
C SER A 143 4.12 -11.99 -3.37
N THR A 144 4.85 -11.13 -2.67
CA THR A 144 4.42 -10.57 -1.38
C THR A 144 3.52 -9.37 -1.62
N LEU A 145 2.30 -9.35 -1.12
CA LEU A 145 1.37 -8.21 -1.30
C LEU A 145 0.75 -7.83 0.04
N ALA A 146 0.38 -6.56 0.19
CA ALA A 146 -0.17 -6.04 1.43
C ALA A 146 -1.61 -5.53 1.26
N VAL A 147 -2.43 -5.74 2.30
CA VAL A 147 -3.79 -5.21 2.41
C VAL A 147 -4.02 -4.62 3.79
N GLY A 148 -4.70 -3.47 3.82
CA GLY A 148 -5.12 -2.81 5.06
C GLY A 148 -6.63 -2.86 5.23
N SER A 149 -7.09 -2.94 6.48
CA SER A 149 -8.52 -2.90 6.78
C SER A 149 -8.99 -1.62 7.47
N LEU A 150 -8.06 -0.69 7.70
CA LEU A 150 -8.36 0.53 8.41
C LEU A 150 -9.35 1.36 7.59
N GLY A 151 -10.57 1.50 8.09
CA GLY A 151 -11.65 2.20 7.40
C GLY A 151 -12.43 1.37 6.38
N CYS A 152 -12.17 0.07 6.25
CA CYS A 152 -12.81 -0.79 5.23
C CYS A 152 -13.73 -1.87 5.79
N ILE A 153 -13.96 -1.92 7.12
CA ILE A 153 -14.76 -2.98 7.76
C ILE A 153 -15.71 -2.43 8.85
N LYS A 154 -15.98 -1.12 8.86
CA LYS A 154 -16.75 -0.47 9.93
C LYS A 154 -18.22 -0.86 9.88
N ASN A 155 -18.79 -0.87 8.68
CA ASN A 155 -20.19 -1.26 8.47
C ASN A 155 -20.29 -2.58 7.68
N LYS A 156 -21.52 -3.12 7.59
CA LYS A 156 -21.81 -4.41 6.97
C LYS A 156 -21.46 -4.42 5.47
N GLU A 157 -21.71 -3.31 4.78
CA GLU A 157 -21.48 -3.18 3.34
C GLU A 157 -19.98 -3.09 3.01
N GLU A 158 -19.24 -2.24 3.71
CA GLU A 158 -17.77 -2.15 3.60
C GLU A 158 -17.12 -3.51 3.86
N ARG A 159 -17.57 -4.22 4.90
CA ARG A 159 -17.08 -5.56 5.21
C ARG A 159 -17.36 -6.55 4.07
N LYS A 160 -18.55 -6.47 3.46
CA LYS A 160 -18.88 -7.30 2.30
C LYS A 160 -17.93 -7.00 1.14
N TYR A 161 -17.73 -5.73 0.79
CA TYR A 161 -16.78 -5.33 -0.25
C TYR A 161 -15.35 -5.76 0.06
N PHE A 162 -14.95 -5.72 1.33
CA PHE A 162 -13.63 -6.19 1.73
C PHE A 162 -13.47 -7.70 1.50
N VAL A 163 -14.43 -8.51 1.94
CA VAL A 163 -14.37 -9.99 1.81
C VAL A 163 -14.44 -10.41 0.35
N GLU A 164 -15.36 -9.83 -0.43
CA GLU A 164 -15.47 -10.12 -1.87
C GLU A 164 -14.22 -9.68 -2.63
N GLY A 165 -13.69 -8.51 -2.31
CA GLY A 165 -12.47 -8.00 -2.92
C GLY A 165 -11.23 -8.81 -2.53
N LEU A 166 -11.16 -9.30 -1.29
CA LEU A 166 -10.10 -10.20 -0.84
C LEU A 166 -10.12 -11.52 -1.62
N CYS A 167 -11.31 -12.08 -1.85
CA CYS A 167 -11.46 -13.28 -2.66
C CYS A 167 -10.97 -13.07 -4.10
N GLU A 168 -11.39 -11.99 -4.75
CA GLU A 168 -10.96 -11.69 -6.12
C GLU A 168 -9.46 -11.36 -6.21
N PHE A 169 -8.94 -10.64 -5.22
CA PHE A 169 -7.52 -10.34 -5.07
C PHE A 169 -6.67 -11.62 -5.00
N ILE A 170 -7.02 -12.55 -4.12
CA ILE A 170 -6.29 -13.82 -3.97
C ILE A 170 -6.41 -14.66 -5.25
N LYS A 171 -7.61 -14.74 -5.84
CA LYS A 171 -7.85 -15.48 -7.08
C LYS A 171 -7.00 -14.95 -8.25
N ARG A 172 -6.93 -13.62 -8.43
CA ARG A 172 -6.22 -13.02 -9.59
C ARG A 172 -4.71 -13.00 -9.41
N LEU A 173 -4.23 -12.69 -8.21
CA LEU A 173 -2.80 -12.44 -7.95
C LEU A 173 -2.09 -13.61 -7.27
N GLN A 174 -2.82 -14.53 -6.64
CA GLN A 174 -2.25 -15.71 -5.98
C GLN A 174 -1.04 -15.36 -5.12
N PRO A 175 -1.16 -14.42 -4.15
CA PRO A 175 -0.02 -13.91 -3.41
C PRO A 175 0.69 -15.05 -2.67
N LYS A 176 2.00 -15.14 -2.81
CA LYS A 176 2.81 -16.10 -2.02
C LYS A 176 2.79 -15.74 -0.54
N ASN A 177 2.90 -14.44 -0.25
CA ASN A 177 2.79 -13.92 1.11
C ASN A 177 1.77 -12.77 1.13
N LEU A 178 0.88 -12.76 2.11
CA LEU A 178 -0.11 -11.72 2.31
C LEU A 178 0.13 -11.00 3.64
N ILE A 179 0.52 -9.73 3.56
CA ILE A 179 0.67 -8.84 4.72
C ILE A 179 -0.69 -8.22 5.02
N VAL A 180 -1.23 -8.49 6.21
CA VAL A 180 -2.53 -7.98 6.64
C VAL A 180 -2.34 -6.99 7.78
N TYR A 181 -2.68 -5.73 7.56
CA TYR A 181 -2.65 -4.70 8.61
C TYR A 181 -4.04 -4.33 9.12
N GLY A 182 -4.19 -4.34 10.45
CA GLY A 182 -5.40 -3.88 11.15
C GLY A 182 -6.22 -5.00 11.78
N ALA A 183 -7.39 -4.62 12.31
CA ALA A 183 -8.25 -5.51 13.09
C ALA A 183 -9.20 -6.35 12.22
N VAL A 184 -8.69 -6.99 11.17
CA VAL A 184 -9.50 -7.92 10.36
C VAL A 184 -9.68 -9.23 11.13
N PRO A 185 -10.91 -9.75 11.23
CA PRO A 185 -11.14 -11.10 11.73
C PRO A 185 -10.34 -12.14 10.92
N LYS A 186 -9.49 -12.92 11.60
CA LYS A 186 -8.68 -13.98 10.98
C LYS A 186 -9.52 -14.97 10.15
N LYS A 187 -10.77 -15.19 10.53
CA LYS A 187 -11.73 -16.03 9.80
C LYS A 187 -11.96 -15.65 8.32
N PHE A 188 -11.70 -14.40 7.94
CA PHE A 188 -11.79 -14.01 6.52
C PHE A 188 -10.63 -14.55 5.68
N PHE A 189 -9.56 -14.98 6.33
CA PHE A 189 -8.36 -15.50 5.72
C PHE A 189 -8.19 -17.01 5.88
N GLU A 190 -8.93 -17.63 6.82
CA GLU A 190 -8.93 -19.09 7.04
C GLU A 190 -9.12 -19.91 5.76
N PRO A 191 -10.01 -19.55 4.80
CA PRO A 191 -10.15 -20.31 3.56
C PRO A 191 -8.86 -20.38 2.71
N TYR A 192 -7.94 -19.44 2.91
CA TYR A 192 -6.74 -19.27 2.08
C TYR A 192 -5.45 -19.66 2.81
N ALA A 193 -5.54 -20.17 4.05
CA ALA A 193 -4.37 -20.45 4.89
C ALA A 193 -3.41 -21.50 4.30
N ASN A 194 -3.90 -22.36 3.40
CA ASN A 194 -3.08 -23.35 2.70
C ASN A 194 -2.50 -22.84 1.36
N GLU A 195 -3.00 -21.71 0.85
CA GLU A 195 -2.64 -21.17 -0.46
C GLU A 195 -1.62 -20.03 -0.35
N THR A 196 -1.66 -19.28 0.75
CA THR A 196 -0.82 -18.10 0.96
C THR A 196 -0.30 -18.03 2.39
N ASN A 197 0.93 -17.56 2.56
CA ASN A 197 1.50 -17.31 3.88
C ASN A 197 0.99 -15.96 4.42
N ILE A 198 0.20 -15.98 5.49
CA ILE A 198 -0.51 -14.79 5.98
C ILE A 198 0.17 -14.22 7.22
N LEU A 199 0.68 -12.99 7.11
CA LEU A 199 1.33 -12.27 8.19
C LEU A 199 0.43 -11.15 8.71
N HIS A 200 -0.13 -11.34 9.89
CA HIS A 200 -1.00 -10.35 10.53
C HIS A 200 -0.22 -9.36 11.39
N PHE A 201 -0.43 -8.07 11.14
CA PHE A 201 0.08 -6.98 11.94
C PHE A 201 -1.09 -6.22 12.58
N PRO A 202 -1.15 -6.12 13.92
CA PRO A 202 -2.18 -5.34 14.60
C PRO A 202 -2.02 -3.85 14.26
N SER A 203 -3.11 -3.10 14.40
CA SER A 203 -3.02 -1.64 14.24
C SER A 203 -2.14 -1.02 15.32
N TRP A 204 -1.54 0.12 15.00
CA TRP A 204 -0.72 0.88 15.95
C TRP A 204 -1.46 1.19 17.27
N THR A 205 -2.76 1.51 17.18
CA THR A 205 -3.61 1.75 18.36
C THR A 205 -3.72 0.51 19.26
N THR A 206 -3.86 -0.67 18.69
CA THR A 206 -3.88 -1.94 19.43
C THR A 206 -2.55 -2.20 20.12
N LEU A 207 -1.42 -1.91 19.45
CA LEU A 207 -0.09 -2.08 20.03
C LEU A 207 0.17 -1.15 21.23
N ILE A 208 -0.29 0.11 21.17
CA ILE A 208 -0.17 1.05 22.30
C ILE A 208 -0.93 0.51 23.52
N HIS A 209 -2.20 0.14 23.35
CA HIS A 209 -3.01 -0.37 24.46
C HIS A 209 -2.49 -1.68 25.06
N GLN A 210 -1.76 -2.49 24.30
CA GLN A 210 -1.11 -3.69 24.83
C GLN A 210 0.12 -3.35 25.68
N LYS A 211 0.87 -2.32 25.31
CA LYS A 211 2.05 -1.86 26.08
C LYS A 211 1.69 -1.14 27.38
N GLU A 212 0.53 -0.48 27.43
CA GLU A 212 0.03 0.18 28.65
C GLU A 212 -0.50 -0.80 29.71
N ARG A 213 -0.64 -2.09 29.36
CA ARG A 213 -1.13 -3.16 30.25
C ARG A 213 -0.03 -4.04 30.83
N VAL A 214 1.23 -3.77 30.51
CA VAL A 214 2.43 -4.47 31.00
C VAL A 214 3.22 -3.50 31.86
#